data_AF-A0A2V9YHB9-F1
#
_entry.id   AF-A0A2V9YHB9-F1
#
_cell.length_a   1.000
_cell.length_b   1.000
_cell.length_c   1.000
_cell.angle_alpha   90.00
_cell.angle_beta   90.00
_cell.angle_gamma   90.00
#
_symmetry.space_group_name_H-M   'P 1'
#
loop_
_entity.id
_entity.type
_entity.pdbx_description
1 polymer ?
#
loop_
_entity_poly.entity_id
_entity_poly.type
_entity_poly.pdbx_seq_one_letter_code
_entity_poly.pdbx_strand_id
1 'polypeptide(L)' 'MQSDPKIVAETLLSASILEAIPDAVAAVNQQGVIIQVNSQTEALFGYTRDELIGQSVEMLVPERQ' A
#
# COMPACT_ATOMS: atom_id res chain seq x y z
N MET A 1 -13.07 5.60 14.93
CA MET A 1 -12.05 4.54 14.89
C MET A 1 -11.61 4.49 13.44
N GLN A 2 -10.74 5.44 13.10
CA GLN A 2 -10.42 5.80 11.72
C GLN A 2 -9.21 4.96 11.32
N SER A 3 -9.47 3.83 10.66
CA SER A 3 -8.43 3.03 10.03
C SER A 3 -8.11 3.66 8.67
N ASP A 4 -7.46 4.84 8.69
CA ASP A 4 -6.87 5.37 7.47
C ASP A 4 -5.66 4.49 7.14
N PRO A 5 -5.59 3.87 5.94
CA PRO A 5 -4.43 3.10 5.54
C PRO A 5 -3.20 4.01 5.60
N LYS A 6 -2.24 3.63 6.44
CA LYS A 6 -1.05 4.43 6.71
C LYS A 6 -0.09 4.30 5.52
N ILE A 7 -0.24 5.18 4.54
CA ILE A 7 0.70 5.33 3.41
C ILE A 7 2.02 5.87 3.97
N VAL A 8 2.97 4.97 4.27
CA VAL A 8 4.30 5.35 4.75
C VAL A 8 5.18 5.68 3.55
N ALA A 9 5.41 6.96 3.32
CA ALA A 9 6.34 7.46 2.33
C ALA A 9 7.72 7.71 2.95
N GLU A 10 8.73 7.34 2.15
CA GLU A 10 10.14 7.73 2.20
C GLU A 10 11.05 7.13 3.30
N THR A 11 11.99 6.33 2.79
CA THR A 11 13.32 6.03 3.36
C THR A 11 13.37 4.84 4.32
N LEU A 12 13.89 3.72 3.77
CA LEU A 12 14.32 2.47 4.43
C LEU A 12 13.25 1.38 4.65
N LEU A 13 12.68 0.82 3.58
CA LEU A 13 11.88 -0.40 3.68
C LEU A 13 12.52 -1.57 2.91
N SER A 14 13.30 -2.37 3.63
CA SER A 14 13.57 -3.75 3.22
C SER A 14 12.23 -4.49 3.12
N ALA A 15 12.00 -5.28 2.06
CA ALA A 15 10.75 -6.02 1.84
C ALA A 15 10.30 -6.81 3.08
N SER A 16 11.26 -7.33 3.86
CA SER A 16 11.01 -8.06 5.10
C SER A 16 10.37 -7.21 6.22
N ILE A 17 10.63 -5.90 6.26
CA ILE A 17 10.03 -5.00 7.25
C ILE A 17 8.56 -4.75 6.88
N LEU A 18 8.28 -4.54 5.58
CA LEU A 18 6.91 -4.40 5.06
C LEU A 18 6.05 -5.62 5.39
N GLU A 19 6.59 -6.82 5.24
CA GLU A 19 5.88 -8.06 5.54
C GLU A 19 5.68 -8.29 7.05
N ALA A 20 6.54 -7.74 7.89
CA ALA A 20 6.39 -7.84 9.34
C ALA A 20 5.33 -6.88 9.93
N ILE A 21 4.88 -5.88 9.16
CA ILE A 21 3.86 -4.93 9.60
C ILE A 21 2.48 -5.60 9.52
N PRO A 22 1.70 -5.63 10.62
CA PRO A 22 0.37 -6.24 10.64
C PRO A 22 -0.68 -5.44 9.85
N ASP A 23 -0.40 -4.16 9.59
CA ASP A 23 -1.23 -3.28 8.78
C ASP A 23 -0.91 -3.38 7.27
N ALA A 24 -1.89 -3.03 6.44
CA ALA A 24 -1.69 -2.87 5.00
C ALA A 24 -0.78 -1.68 4.72
N VAL A 25 0.32 -1.92 4.00
CA VAL A 25 1.29 -0.90 3.61
C VAL A 25 1.61 -0.99 2.13
N ALA A 26 1.45 0.14 1.44
CA ALA A 26 1.86 0.36 0.06
C ALA A 26 2.90 1.49 -0.01
N ALA A 27 3.97 1.27 -0.75
CA ALA A 27 4.94 2.29 -1.12
C ALA A 27 4.60 2.84 -2.51
N VAL A 28 4.66 4.16 -2.64
CA VAL A 28 4.35 4.88 -3.88
C VAL A 28 5.51 5.74 -4.33
N ASN A 29 5.62 5.99 -5.64
CA ASN A 29 6.55 6.97 -6.18
C ASN A 29 6.00 8.41 -6.05
N GLN A 30 6.78 9.40 -6.50
CA GLN A 30 6.39 10.82 -6.47
C GLN A 30 5.13 11.14 -7.28
N GLN A 31 4.75 10.28 -8.24
CA GLN A 31 3.53 10.42 -9.03
C GLN A 31 2.33 9.70 -8.37
N GLY A 32 2.48 9.14 -7.18
CA GLY A 32 1.43 8.38 -6.49
C GLY A 32 1.21 6.97 -7.05
N VAL A 33 2.12 6.48 -7.89
CA VAL A 33 2.05 5.12 -8.45
C VAL A 33 2.63 4.13 -7.46
N ILE A 34 1.90 3.05 -7.19
CA ILE A 34 2.32 1.98 -6.30
C ILE A 34 3.53 1.26 -6.89
N ILE A 35 4.62 1.23 -6.12
CA ILE A 35 5.88 0.56 -6.47
C ILE A 35 6.16 -0.64 -5.57
N GLN A 36 5.48 -0.77 -4.43
CA GLN A 36 5.60 -1.93 -3.54
C GLN A 36 4.36 -2.07 -2.65
N VAL A 37 4.00 -3.31 -2.30
CA VAL A 37 2.94 -3.64 -1.34
C VAL A 37 3.32 -4.86 -0.50
N ASN A 38 2.83 -4.92 0.74
CA ASN A 38 2.94 -6.11 1.59
C ASN A 38 1.75 -7.07 1.37
N SER A 39 1.88 -8.31 1.88
CA SER A 39 0.81 -9.33 1.83
C SER A 39 -0.48 -8.87 2.50
N GLN A 40 -0.37 -8.00 3.51
CA GLN A 40 -1.55 -7.49 4.22
C GLN A 40 -2.37 -6.55 3.35
N THR A 41 -1.74 -5.81 2.44
CA THR A 41 -2.43 -4.98 1.44
C THR A 41 -3.20 -5.86 0.46
N GLU A 42 -2.59 -6.96 0.00
CA GLU A 42 -3.25 -7.90 -0.89
C GLU A 42 -4.47 -8.55 -0.21
N ALA A 43 -4.33 -8.94 1.05
CA ALA A 43 -5.41 -9.51 1.84
C ALA A 43 -6.52 -8.50 2.18
N LEU A 44 -6.18 -7.24 2.47
CA LEU A 44 -7.14 -6.22 2.87
C LEU A 44 -8.01 -5.75 1.70
N PHE A 45 -7.39 -5.52 0.54
CA PHE A 45 -8.08 -4.99 -0.64
C PHE A 45 -8.51 -6.05 -1.64
N GLY A 46 -8.02 -7.29 -1.51
CA GLY A 46 -8.37 -8.41 -2.38
C GLY A 46 -7.71 -8.35 -3.77
N TYR A 47 -6.71 -7.49 -3.95
CA TYR A 47 -5.92 -7.40 -5.18
C TYR A 47 -4.58 -8.10 -4.99
N THR A 48 -4.08 -8.70 -6.06
CA THR A 48 -2.72 -9.24 -6.06
C THR A 48 -1.70 -8.12 -6.21
N ARG A 49 -0.46 -8.36 -5.77
CA ARG A 49 0.65 -7.44 -6.01
C ARG A 49 0.75 -7.02 -7.48
N ASP A 50 0.60 -7.94 -8.43
CA ASP A 50 0.75 -7.64 -9.87
C ASP A 50 -0.33 -6.68 -10.38
N GLU A 51 -1.54 -6.77 -9.82
CA GLU A 51 -2.64 -5.85 -10.14
C GLU A 51 -2.45 -4.47 -9.53
N LEU A 52 -1.75 -4.38 -8.39
CA LEU A 52 -1.52 -3.13 -7.67
C LEU A 52 -0.29 -2.37 -8.19
N ILE A 53 0.78 -3.07 -8.54
CA ILE A 53 2.04 -2.45 -8.95
C ILE A 53 1.83 -1.72 -10.29
N GLY A 54 2.23 -0.46 -10.35
CA GLY A 54 2.02 0.39 -11.52
C GLY A 54 0.65 1.09 -11.56
N GLN A 55 -0.26 0.81 -10.63
CA GLN A 55 -1.51 1.54 -10.48
C GLN A 55 -1.37 2.75 -9.55
N SER A 56 -2.30 3.70 -9.66
CA SER A 56 -2.40 4.83 -8.73
C SER A 56 -2.88 4.38 -7.36
N VAL A 57 -2.26 4.89 -6.30
CA VAL A 57 -2.69 4.65 -4.91
C VAL A 57 -4.13 5.09 -4.63
N GLU A 58 -4.67 5.99 -5.45
CA GLU A 58 -6.07 6.44 -5.37
C GLU A 58 -7.06 5.28 -5.51
N MET A 59 -6.70 4.18 -6.19
CA MET A 59 -7.56 2.99 -6.28
C MET A 59 -7.83 2.32 -4.91
N LEU A 60 -6.90 2.52 -3.96
CA LEU A 60 -6.96 1.95 -2.61
C LEU A 60 -7.60 2.93 -1.61
N VAL A 61 -7.74 4.20 -1.99
CA VAL A 61 -8.35 5.21 -1.14
C VAL A 61 -9.84 5.24 -1.46
N PRO A 62 -10.72 4.82 -0.52
CA PRO A 62 -12.16 4.97 -0.75
C PRO A 62 -12.48 6.44 -0.99
N GLU A 63 -13.35 6.71 -1.97
CA GLU A 63 -13.80 8.06 -2.31
C GLU A 63 -14.22 8.77 -1.03
N ARG A 64 -13.55 9.88 -0.71
CA ARG A 64 -13.85 10.66 0.50
C ARG A 64 -15.27 11.22 0.35
N GLN A 65 -16.23 10.66 1.10
CA GLN A 65 -17.53 11.29 1.30
C GLN A 65 -17.40 12.53 2.18
#